data_AF-A0A350M3I6-F1
#
_entry.id   AF-A0A350M3I6-F1
#
_cell.length_a   1.000
_cell.length_b   1.000
_cell.length_c   1.000
_cell.angle_alpha   90.00
_cell.angle_beta   90.00
_cell.angle_gamma   90.00
#
_symmetry.space_group_name_H-M   'P 1'
#
loop_
_entity.id
_entity.type
_entity.pdbx_description
1 polymer ?
#
loop_
_entity_poly.entity_id
_entity_poly.type
_entity_poly.pdbx_seq_one_letter_code
_entity_poly.pdbx_strand_id
1 'polypeptide(L)'
;MMGTLIAFTLPTGNDKITSSAFTKALYGQKTSTHHGKYVYRKRGILDDIPYRKLIRGVFVIQDKDKKPIIDFLERFSAEYYVRVVELTEEDCKIMGLQIE
;
A
#
# COMPACT_ATOMS: atom_id res chain seq x y z
N MET A 1 -14.56 14.64 2.36
CA MET A 1 -14.77 13.41 1.55
C MET A 1 -14.49 12.20 2.42
N MET A 2 -15.18 11.06 2.25
CA MET A 2 -14.89 9.84 3.01
C MET A 2 -13.84 8.98 2.30
N GLY A 3 -12.95 8.37 3.09
CA GLY A 3 -11.93 7.43 2.64
C GLY A 3 -11.93 6.15 3.48
N THR A 4 -11.08 5.21 3.09
CA THR A 4 -10.89 3.96 3.81
C THR A 4 -9.48 3.91 4.41
N LEU A 5 -9.40 3.84 5.73
CA LEU A 5 -8.17 3.56 6.46
C LEU A 5 -7.97 2.05 6.57
N ILE A 6 -6.77 1.61 6.22
CA ILE A 6 -6.33 0.23 6.30
C ILE A 6 -5.13 0.19 7.24
N ALA A 7 -5.27 -0.55 8.34
CA ALA A 7 -4.19 -0.89 9.24
C ALA A 7 -3.89 -2.38 9.08
N PHE A 8 -2.63 -2.76 8.91
CA PHE A 8 -2.24 -4.15 8.72
C PHE A 8 -0.91 -4.48 9.40
N THR A 9 -0.75 -5.76 9.74
CA THR A 9 0.51 -6.36 10.12
C THR A 9 0.65 -7.73 9.48
N LEU A 10 1.89 -8.18 9.28
CA LEU A 10 2.14 -9.56 8.89
C LEU A 10 2.18 -10.44 10.15
N PRO A 11 1.67 -11.69 10.09
CA PRO A 11 1.73 -12.62 11.21
C PRO A 11 3.14 -12.72 11.80
N THR A 12 3.20 -12.73 13.13
CA THR A 12 4.44 -12.98 13.86
C THR A 12 4.86 -14.42 13.60
N GLY A 13 6.03 -14.61 12.97
CA GLY A 13 6.50 -15.93 12.52
C GLY A 13 6.75 -16.05 11.02
N ASN A 14 6.32 -15.06 10.22
CA ASN A 14 6.71 -15.00 8.82
C ASN A 14 8.23 -14.84 8.66
N ASP A 15 8.81 -15.61 7.76
CA ASP A 15 10.23 -15.53 7.47
C ASP A 15 10.59 -14.20 6.78
N LYS A 16 11.88 -13.86 6.81
CA LYS A 16 12.39 -12.63 6.19
C LYS A 16 12.07 -12.58 4.69
N ILE A 17 11.95 -13.73 4.05
CA ILE A 17 11.65 -13.86 2.62
C ILE A 17 10.21 -13.40 2.35
N THR A 18 9.23 -13.90 3.10
CA THR A 18 7.82 -13.52 2.96
C THR A 18 7.60 -12.05 3.27
N SER A 19 8.21 -11.54 4.35
CA SER A 19 8.12 -10.12 4.70
C SER A 19 8.70 -9.21 3.61
N SER A 20 9.82 -9.63 3.00
CA SER A 20 10.45 -8.94 1.89
C SER A 20 9.58 -8.99 0.63
N ALA A 21 9.04 -10.17 0.29
CA ALA A 21 8.15 -10.37 -0.85
C ALA A 21 6.89 -9.51 -0.74
N PHE A 22 6.26 -9.49 0.44
CA PHE A 22 5.12 -8.63 0.74
C PHE A 22 5.46 -7.16 0.51
N THR A 23 6.55 -6.66 1.12
CA THR A 23 6.93 -5.24 1.03
C THR A 23 7.18 -4.82 -0.42
N LYS A 24 7.87 -5.67 -1.19
CA LYS A 24 8.14 -5.45 -2.61
C LYS A 24 6.87 -5.48 -3.47
N ALA A 25 5.92 -6.34 -3.13
CA ALA A 25 4.65 -6.43 -3.86
C ALA A 25 3.69 -5.28 -3.49
N LEU A 26 3.75 -4.78 -2.24
CA LEU A 26 2.93 -3.65 -1.79
C LEU A 26 3.44 -2.31 -2.33
N TYR A 27 4.73 -2.01 -2.11
CA TYR A 27 5.34 -0.70 -2.40
C TYR A 27 6.21 -0.66 -3.66
N GLY A 28 6.40 -1.81 -4.33
CA GLY A 28 7.34 -1.95 -5.43
C GLY A 28 8.79 -2.15 -4.96
N GLN A 29 9.68 -2.34 -5.94
CA GLN A 29 11.11 -2.57 -5.70
C GLN A 29 11.96 -1.94 -6.81
N LYS A 30 12.97 -1.17 -6.42
CA LYS A 30 14.08 -0.82 -7.33
C LYS A 30 14.96 -2.04 -7.55
N THR A 31 15.12 -2.42 -8.81
CA THR A 31 15.96 -3.56 -9.22
C THR A 31 17.04 -3.06 -10.15
N SER A 32 18.25 -3.58 -9.99
CA SER A 32 19.36 -3.30 -10.90
C SER A 32 19.93 -4.60 -11.45
N THR A 33 20.38 -4.57 -12.71
CA THR A 33 21.12 -5.65 -13.35
C THR A 33 22.44 -5.12 -13.92
N HIS A 34 23.38 -6.02 -14.21
CA HIS A 34 24.72 -5.68 -14.70
C HIS A 34 25.44 -4.62 -13.84
N HIS A 35 25.61 -4.88 -12.54
CA HIS A 35 26.33 -3.95 -11.64
C HIS A 35 25.73 -2.53 -11.57
N GLY A 36 24.43 -2.37 -11.83
CA GLY A 36 23.78 -1.05 -11.81
C GLY A 36 23.63 -0.40 -13.19
N LYS A 37 24.12 -1.04 -14.26
CA LYS A 37 24.02 -0.49 -15.63
C LYS A 37 22.57 -0.36 -16.11
N TYR A 38 21.69 -1.23 -15.65
CA TYR A 38 20.26 -1.14 -15.95
C TYR A 38 19.49 -1.10 -14.63
N VAL A 39 18.74 -0.03 -14.42
CA VAL A 39 17.87 0.14 -13.26
C VAL A 39 16.44 0.18 -13.74
N TYR A 40 15.63 -0.75 -13.27
CA TYR A 40 14.19 -0.75 -13.50
C TYR A 40 13.46 -0.90 -12.18
N ARG A 41 12.25 -0.35 -12.10
CA ARG A 41 11.41 -0.45 -10.90
C ARG A 41 10.28 -1.43 -11.16
N LYS A 42 10.27 -2.53 -10.41
CA LYS A 42 9.11 -3.41 -10.37
C LYS A 42 8.02 -2.71 -9.57
N ARG A 43 6.85 -2.51 -10.16
CA ARG A 43 5.73 -1.84 -9.51
C ARG A 43 5.11 -2.72 -8.43
N GLY A 44 4.66 -2.09 -7.35
CA GLY A 44 3.78 -2.68 -6.34
C GLY A 44 2.35 -2.18 -6.49
N ILE A 45 1.41 -2.80 -5.78
CA ILE A 45 -0.02 -2.50 -5.92
C ILE A 45 -0.37 -1.04 -5.55
N LEU A 46 0.35 -0.42 -4.60
CA LEU A 46 0.13 0.97 -4.22
C LEU A 46 0.69 1.98 -5.24
N ASP A 47 1.39 1.54 -6.29
CA ASP A 47 1.83 2.44 -7.36
C ASP A 47 0.72 2.80 -8.35
N ASP A 48 -0.37 2.04 -8.34
CA ASP A 48 -1.52 2.22 -9.23
C ASP A 48 -2.74 2.77 -8.48
N ILE A 49 -2.65 2.88 -7.15
CA ILE A 49 -3.75 3.32 -6.27
C ILE A 49 -3.32 4.59 -5.55
N PRO A 50 -4.01 5.72 -5.71
CA PRO A 50 -3.75 6.91 -4.91
C PRO A 50 -3.96 6.61 -3.42
N TYR A 51 -2.94 6.86 -2.61
CA TYR A 51 -2.96 6.56 -1.18
C TYR A 51 -2.20 7.62 -0.38
N ARG A 52 -2.64 7.82 0.88
CA ARG A 52 -1.85 8.51 1.91
C ARG A 52 -1.28 7.49 2.87
N LYS A 53 0.04 7.39 2.93
CA LYS A 53 0.71 6.65 4.00
C LYS A 53 0.74 7.47 5.27
N LEU A 54 0.25 6.92 6.37
CA LEU A 54 0.32 7.56 7.69
C LEU A 54 1.55 7.10 8.45
N ILE A 55 1.65 5.78 8.66
CA ILE A 55 2.80 5.12 9.30
C ILE A 55 3.08 3.77 8.63
N ARG A 56 4.05 3.01 9.14
CA ARG A 56 4.23 1.63 8.69
C ARG A 56 2.97 0.82 9.01
N GLY A 57 2.46 0.10 8.01
CA GLY A 57 1.27 -0.73 8.21
C GLY A 57 -0.04 0.05 8.17
N VAL A 58 -0.03 1.39 8.04
CA VAL A 58 -1.27 2.17 8.05
C VAL A 58 -1.28 3.16 6.90
N PHE A 59 -2.33 3.09 6.09
CA PHE A 59 -2.55 4.01 4.98
C PHE A 59 -4.04 4.23 4.73
N VAL A 60 -4.34 5.31 4.02
CA VAL A 60 -5.69 5.69 3.60
C VAL A 60 -5.78 5.67 2.08
N ILE A 61 -6.89 5.17 1.56
CA ILE A 61 -7.22 5.08 0.13
C ILE A 61 -8.67 5.54 -0.11
N GLN A 62 -9.05 5.67 -1.38
CA GLN A 62 -10.46 5.81 -1.75
C GLN A 62 -11.18 4.46 -1.56
N ASP A 63 -12.47 4.51 -1.22
CA ASP A 63 -13.26 3.28 -1.00
C ASP A 63 -13.32 2.38 -2.24
N LYS A 64 -13.32 2.97 -3.46
CA LYS A 64 -13.31 2.22 -4.73
C LYS A 64 -12.10 1.29 -4.90
N ASP A 65 -10.98 1.63 -4.26
CA ASP A 65 -9.72 0.90 -4.36
C ASP A 65 -9.54 -0.12 -3.23
N LYS A 66 -10.53 -0.25 -2.33
CA LYS A 66 -10.47 -1.12 -1.16
C LYS A 66 -10.34 -2.61 -1.50
N LYS A 67 -11.15 -3.08 -2.45
CA LYS A 67 -11.22 -4.51 -2.80
C LYS A 67 -9.87 -5.10 -3.21
N PRO A 68 -9.13 -4.54 -4.20
CA PRO A 68 -7.85 -5.11 -4.61
C PRO A 68 -6.79 -5.11 -3.49
N ILE A 69 -6.87 -4.16 -2.55
CA ILE A 69 -5.99 -4.14 -1.38
C ILE A 69 -6.33 -5.24 -0.37
N ILE A 70 -7.62 -5.46 -0.10
CA ILE A 70 -8.05 -6.55 0.79
C ILE A 70 -7.63 -7.90 0.21
N ASP A 71 -7.91 -8.15 -1.07
CA ASP A 71 -7.53 -9.39 -1.76
C ASP A 71 -6.00 -9.61 -1.69
N PHE A 72 -5.22 -8.51 -1.81
CA PHE A 72 -3.77 -8.56 -1.64
C PHE A 72 -3.35 -8.93 -0.21
N LEU A 73 -3.95 -8.32 0.82
CA LEU A 73 -3.61 -8.59 2.22
C LEU A 73 -3.93 -10.05 2.60
N GLU A 74 -5.09 -10.56 2.17
CA GLU A 74 -5.53 -11.93 2.41
C GLU A 74 -4.59 -12.97 1.77
N ARG A 75 -4.10 -12.70 0.55
CA ARG A 75 -3.11 -13.57 -0.11
C ARG A 75 -1.82 -13.75 0.67
N PHE A 76 -1.45 -12.78 1.51
CA PHE A 76 -0.29 -12.87 2.39
C PHE A 76 -0.65 -13.26 3.82
N SER A 77 -1.91 -13.64 4.05
CA SER A 77 -2.45 -13.95 5.39
C SER A 77 -2.16 -12.83 6.38
N ALA A 78 -2.19 -11.57 5.93
CA ALA A 78 -1.97 -10.41 6.77
C ALA A 78 -3.15 -10.25 7.75
N GLU A 79 -2.86 -9.87 8.99
CA GLU A 79 -3.89 -9.35 9.88
C GLU A 79 -4.17 -7.90 9.49
N TYR A 80 -5.43 -7.54 9.31
CA TYR A 80 -5.80 -6.18 8.90
C TYR A 80 -7.13 -5.71 9.49
N TYR A 81 -7.27 -4.39 9.58
CA TYR A 81 -8.48 -3.68 9.99
C TYR A 81 -8.81 -2.61 8.96
N VAL A 82 -10.12 -2.46 8.71
CA VAL A 82 -10.68 -1.46 7.79
C VAL A 82 -11.57 -0.52 8.58
N ARG A 83 -11.39 0.79 8.38
CA ARG A 83 -12.26 1.84 8.94
C ARG A 83 -12.61 2.87 7.88
N VAL A 84 -13.83 3.38 7.94
CA VAL A 84 -14.20 4.58 7.18
C VAL A 84 -13.68 5.79 7.96
N VAL A 85 -13.02 6.72 7.27
CA VAL A 85 -12.45 7.93 7.86
C VAL A 85 -12.78 9.15 7.00
N GLU A 86 -12.83 10.32 7.61
CA GLU A 86 -12.88 11.58 6.87
C GLU A 86 -11.49 11.93 6.33
N LEU A 87 -11.41 12.21 5.04
CA LEU A 87 -10.19 12.70 4.39
C LEU A 87 -10.00 14.17 4.70
N THR A 88 -8.80 14.50 5.17
CA THR A 88 -8.34 15.88 5.31
C THR A 88 -8.02 16.49 3.94
N GLU A 89 -7.89 17.82 3.89
CA GLU A 89 -7.44 18.50 2.67
C GLU A 89 -6.05 18.01 2.22
N GLU A 90 -5.16 17.70 3.17
CA GLU A 90 -3.83 17.15 2.87
C GLU A 90 -3.93 15.77 2.22
N ASP A 91 -4.82 14.90 2.71
CA ASP A 91 -5.05 13.58 2.13
C ASP A 91 -5.54 13.72 0.68
N CYS A 92 -6.51 14.59 0.45
CA CYS A 92 -7.03 14.86 -0.89
C CYS A 92 -5.93 15.35 -1.83
N LYS A 93 -5.10 16.30 -1.38
CA LYS A 93 -3.98 16.84 -2.18
C LYS A 93 -2.98 15.76 -2.56
N ILE A 94 -2.60 14.90 -1.62
CA ILE A 94 -1.63 13.82 -1.85
C ILE A 94 -2.20 12.75 -2.77
N MET A 95 -3.49 12.46 -2.63
CA MET A 95 -4.18 11.48 -3.45
C MET A 95 -4.63 12.04 -4.81
N GLY A 96 -4.31 13.30 -5.12
CA GLY A 96 -4.69 13.95 -6.38
C GLY A 96 -6.20 14.11 -6.56
N LEU A 97 -6.93 14.20 -5.44
CA LEU A 97 -8.37 14.39 -5.41
C LEU A 97 -8.70 15.88 -5.49
N GLN A 98 -9.68 16.25 -6.31
CA GLN A 98 -10.23 17.60 -6.33
C GLN A 98 -11.18 17.76 -5.14
N ILE A 99 -11.04 18.87 -4.42
CA ILE A 99 -11.97 19.32 -3.39
C ILE A 99 -12.91 20.28 -4.11
N GLU A 100 -14.17 19.90 -4.30
CA GLU A 100 -15.25 20.81 -4.75
C GLU A 100 -15.69 21.73 -3.60
#